data_AF-A0A2V3IE09-F1
#
_entry.id   AF-A0A2V3IE09-F1
#
_cell.length_a   1.000
_cell.length_b   1.000
_cell.length_c   1.000
_cell.angle_alpha   90.00
_cell.angle_beta   90.00
_cell.angle_gamma   90.00
#
_symmetry.space_group_name_H-M   'P 1'
#
loop_
_entity.id
_entity.type
_entity.pdbx_description
1 polymer ?
#
loop_
_entity_poly.entity_id
_entity_poly.type
_entity_poly.pdbx_seq_one_letter_code
_entity_poly.pdbx_strand_id
1 'polypeptide(L)'
;MGLPEHGVYTSDDGVQKITISSTNSSNGQISGIYESSSSPVGPLSIQSMKGNYMWVRSQEAGRDGVAPFVIRFFAAQRPDGRPYSIVDIWNGGYQTDDTMLLSGTRAYVNQEGVVQSISLGTKVFSR
;
A
#
# COMPACT_ATOMS: atom_id res chain seq x y z
N MET A 1 6.27 -19.81 -6.13
CA MET A 1 6.49 -18.67 -5.21
C MET A 1 5.13 -18.09 -4.90
N GLY A 2 4.78 -17.96 -3.62
CA GLY A 2 3.62 -17.22 -3.14
C GLY A 2 3.88 -15.74 -3.32
N LEU A 3 3.28 -15.20 -4.36
CA LEU A 3 3.24 -13.76 -4.65
C LEU A 3 2.09 -13.15 -3.86
N PRO A 4 2.11 -11.83 -3.58
CA PRO A 4 0.88 -11.15 -3.19
C PRO A 4 -0.23 -11.47 -4.21
N GLU A 5 -1.37 -11.94 -3.75
CA GLU A 5 -2.46 -12.30 -4.66
C GLU A 5 -2.98 -11.06 -5.40
N HIS A 6 -3.34 -11.22 -6.67
CA HIS A 6 -3.94 -10.12 -7.43
C HIS A 6 -5.37 -9.90 -6.93
N GLY A 7 -5.76 -8.64 -6.81
CA GLY A 7 -7.09 -8.30 -6.33
C GLY A 7 -7.16 -6.96 -5.62
N VAL A 8 -8.36 -6.65 -5.16
CA VAL A 8 -8.67 -5.45 -4.37
C VAL A 8 -8.65 -5.86 -2.91
N TYR A 9 -7.84 -5.18 -2.11
CA TYR A 9 -7.80 -5.33 -0.66
C TYR A 9 -8.37 -4.07 -0.03
N THR A 10 -9.33 -4.22 0.87
CA THR A 10 -10.01 -3.12 1.55
C THR A 10 -9.61 -3.10 3.02
N SER A 11 -9.30 -1.92 3.56
CA SER A 11 -9.04 -1.75 4.99
C SER A 11 -10.27 -2.11 5.83
N ASP A 12 -10.05 -2.55 7.06
CA ASP A 12 -11.10 -2.91 8.03
C ASP A 12 -12.17 -1.82 8.25
N ASP A 13 -11.82 -0.55 8.09
CA ASP A 13 -12.72 0.60 8.19
C ASP A 13 -13.32 1.04 6.84
N GLY A 14 -12.98 0.37 5.74
CA GLY A 14 -13.46 0.68 4.40
C GLY A 14 -12.92 1.97 3.78
N VAL A 15 -11.95 2.64 4.42
CA VAL A 15 -11.46 3.95 3.97
C VAL A 15 -10.41 3.82 2.87
N GLN A 16 -9.57 2.81 2.91
CA GLN A 16 -8.51 2.58 1.92
C GLN A 16 -8.75 1.32 1.10
N LYS A 17 -8.37 1.37 -0.17
CA LYS A 17 -8.33 0.22 -1.07
C LYS A 17 -7.00 0.13 -1.79
N ILE A 18 -6.50 -1.09 -1.92
CA ILE A 18 -5.26 -1.42 -2.60
C ILE A 18 -5.61 -2.43 -3.67
N THR A 19 -5.47 -2.06 -4.94
CA THR A 19 -5.56 -3.02 -6.04
C THR A 19 -4.15 -3.45 -6.42
N ILE A 20 -3.81 -4.72 -6.24
CA ILE A 20 -2.57 -5.31 -6.76
C ILE A 20 -2.86 -5.87 -8.14
N SER A 21 -2.26 -5.27 -9.18
CA SER A 21 -2.46 -5.66 -10.58
C SER A 21 -1.23 -6.29 -11.22
N SER A 22 -0.07 -6.18 -10.57
CA SER A 22 1.17 -6.78 -11.04
C SER A 22 2.09 -7.10 -9.88
N THR A 23 2.80 -8.21 -10.02
CA THR A 23 3.77 -8.73 -9.07
C THR A 23 4.95 -9.31 -9.83
N ASN A 24 6.17 -9.01 -9.41
CA ASN A 24 7.38 -9.57 -9.98
C ASN A 24 8.23 -10.24 -8.90
N SER A 25 8.37 -11.57 -8.98
CA SER A 25 9.15 -12.36 -8.02
C SER A 25 10.66 -12.26 -8.21
N SER A 26 11.17 -11.81 -9.36
CA SER A 26 12.63 -11.71 -9.54
C SER A 26 13.24 -10.53 -8.79
N ASN A 27 12.43 -9.52 -8.46
CA ASN A 27 12.88 -8.30 -7.81
C ASN A 27 11.95 -7.84 -6.66
N GLY A 28 10.98 -8.67 -6.29
CA GLY A 28 10.05 -8.40 -5.19
C GLY A 28 9.20 -7.16 -5.40
N GLN A 29 8.80 -6.81 -6.63
CA GLN A 29 8.00 -5.60 -6.90
C GLN A 29 6.50 -5.87 -6.99
N ILE A 30 5.70 -4.91 -6.51
CA ILE A 30 4.27 -4.83 -6.78
C ILE A 30 3.90 -3.49 -7.41
N SER A 31 2.81 -3.48 -8.17
CA SER A 31 2.17 -2.24 -8.62
C SER A 31 0.66 -2.37 -8.72
N GLY A 32 -0.02 -1.23 -8.72
CA GLY A 32 -1.43 -1.15 -9.05
C GLY A 32 -2.03 0.17 -8.62
N ILE A 33 -3.21 0.12 -8.01
CA ILE A 33 -4.02 1.30 -7.69
C ILE A 33 -4.15 1.44 -6.18
N TYR A 34 -4.02 2.66 -5.68
CA TYR A 34 -4.37 2.99 -4.30
C TYR A 34 -5.51 4.00 -4.28
N GLU A 35 -6.51 3.72 -3.45
CA GLU A 35 -7.65 4.60 -3.26
C GLU A 35 -7.82 4.91 -1.77
N SER A 36 -8.23 6.14 -1.47
CA SER A 36 -8.56 6.58 -0.12
C SER A 36 -9.78 7.48 -0.18
N SER A 37 -10.86 7.14 0.51
CA SER A 37 -12.08 7.95 0.53
C SER A 37 -11.93 9.22 1.39
N SER A 38 -10.91 9.27 2.25
CA SER A 38 -10.61 10.40 3.13
C SER A 38 -9.21 10.98 2.88
N SER A 39 -9.14 12.24 2.46
CA SER A 39 -7.90 13.02 2.40
C SER A 39 -8.14 14.53 2.47
N PRO A 40 -7.09 15.35 2.70
CA PRO A 40 -7.20 16.81 2.70
C PRO A 40 -7.74 17.41 1.39
N VAL A 41 -7.74 16.64 0.30
CA VAL A 41 -8.20 17.05 -1.04
C VAL A 41 -9.42 16.25 -1.51
N GLY A 42 -10.09 15.53 -0.60
CA GLY A 42 -11.20 14.63 -0.92
C GLY A 42 -10.74 13.21 -1.31
N PRO A 43 -11.59 12.43 -1.98
CA PRO A 43 -11.24 11.07 -2.41
C PRO A 43 -10.02 11.06 -3.34
N LEU A 44 -9.10 10.12 -3.10
CA LEU A 44 -7.89 9.89 -3.90
C LEU A 44 -8.04 8.59 -4.69
N SER A 45 -7.57 8.60 -5.94
CA SER A 45 -7.34 7.40 -6.75
C SER A 45 -6.00 7.57 -7.49
N ILE A 46 -5.00 6.80 -7.07
CA ILE A 46 -3.62 6.89 -7.56
C ILE A 46 -3.30 5.60 -8.32
N GLN A 47 -3.28 5.70 -9.65
CA GLN A 47 -3.11 4.57 -10.57
C GLN A 47 -1.67 4.03 -10.65
N SER A 48 -0.71 4.78 -10.10
CA SER A 48 0.72 4.46 -10.17
C SER A 48 1.28 4.06 -8.80
N MET A 49 0.52 3.33 -7.99
CA MET A 49 1.02 2.79 -6.74
C MET A 49 2.13 1.77 -7.03
N LYS A 50 3.24 1.89 -6.30
CA LYS A 50 4.40 1.03 -6.44
C LYS A 50 4.85 0.55 -5.08
N GLY A 51 5.30 -0.68 -5.02
CA GLY A 51 5.76 -1.28 -3.78
C GLY A 51 6.74 -2.40 -4.01
N ASN A 52 7.15 -2.96 -2.88
CA ASN A 52 8.09 -4.04 -2.82
C ASN A 52 7.78 -4.98 -1.64
N TYR A 53 8.07 -6.25 -1.81
CA TYR A 53 7.93 -7.30 -0.81
C TYR A 53 9.20 -8.13 -0.76
N MET A 54 9.48 -8.68 0.42
CA MET A 54 10.65 -9.52 0.66
C MET A 54 10.24 -10.63 1.61
N TRP A 55 10.67 -11.85 1.31
CA TRP A 55 10.33 -13.03 2.10
C TRP A 55 11.58 -13.62 2.75
N VAL A 56 11.32 -14.46 3.74
CA VAL A 56 12.30 -15.37 4.32
C VAL A 56 11.90 -16.80 3.99
N ARG A 57 12.81 -17.74 4.19
CA ARG A 57 12.45 -19.16 4.18
C ARG A 57 11.55 -19.45 5.37
N SER A 58 10.26 -19.69 5.12
CA SER A 58 9.30 -20.04 6.16
C SER A 58 9.51 -21.48 6.63
N GLN A 59 9.78 -21.67 7.92
CA GLN A 59 9.85 -23.01 8.53
C GLN A 59 8.49 -23.70 8.53
N GLU A 60 7.43 -22.94 8.84
CA GLU A 60 6.04 -23.41 8.87
C GLU A 60 5.58 -23.93 7.51
N ALA A 61 5.86 -23.18 6.44
CA ALA A 61 5.48 -23.58 5.10
C ALA A 61 6.45 -24.59 4.46
N GLY A 62 7.58 -24.89 5.13
CA GLY A 62 8.61 -25.81 4.66
C GLY A 62 9.32 -25.42 3.35
N ARG A 63 9.05 -24.23 2.80
CA ARG A 63 9.57 -23.76 1.51
C ARG A 63 9.85 -22.25 1.51
N ASP A 64 10.71 -21.84 0.60
CA ASP A 64 11.06 -20.43 0.40
C ASP A 64 10.01 -19.70 -0.47
N GLY A 65 9.97 -18.38 -0.37
CA GLY A 65 9.15 -17.55 -1.25
C GLY A 65 7.66 -17.76 -1.06
N VAL A 66 7.19 -17.79 0.18
CA VAL A 66 5.77 -17.88 0.53
C VAL A 66 5.46 -17.01 1.73
N ALA A 67 4.18 -16.63 1.88
CA ALA A 67 3.70 -15.93 3.06
C ALA A 67 4.04 -16.70 4.36
N PRO A 68 4.28 -16.00 5.48
CA PRO A 68 4.24 -14.55 5.62
C PRO A 68 5.50 -13.85 5.08
N PHE A 69 5.34 -12.63 4.59
CA PHE A 69 6.46 -11.80 4.11
C PHE A 69 6.22 -10.32 4.36
N VAL A 70 7.29 -9.51 4.38
CA VAL A 70 7.15 -8.06 4.52
C VAL A 70 6.73 -7.44 3.20
N ILE A 71 5.88 -6.42 3.27
CA ILE A 71 5.38 -5.70 2.10
C ILE A 71 5.27 -4.20 2.41
N ARG A 72 5.66 -3.38 1.45
CA ARG A 72 5.56 -1.93 1.49
C ARG A 72 5.07 -1.41 0.14
N PHE A 73 4.26 -0.37 0.15
CA PHE A 73 4.02 0.42 -1.06
C PHE A 73 3.90 1.90 -0.74
N PHE A 74 3.98 2.71 -1.79
CA PHE A 74 3.67 4.13 -1.71
C PHE A 74 2.80 4.55 -2.89
N ALA A 75 1.94 5.52 -2.63
CA ALA A 75 1.07 6.16 -3.61
C ALA A 75 1.30 7.66 -3.51
N ALA A 76 1.80 8.25 -4.60
CA ALA A 76 2.15 9.66 -4.65
C ALA A 76 1.40 10.35 -5.80
N GLN A 77 0.92 11.56 -5.54
CA GLN A 77 0.26 12.39 -6.54
C GLN A 77 0.71 13.84 -6.39
N ARG A 78 0.97 14.47 -7.54
CA ARG A 78 1.12 15.92 -7.68
C ARG A 78 0.39 16.33 -8.96
N PRO A 79 -0.83 16.86 -8.86
CA PRO A 79 -1.61 17.23 -10.04
C PRO A 79 -0.94 18.33 -10.88
N ASP A 80 -1.39 18.47 -12.12
CA ASP A 80 -1.06 19.60 -12.97
C ASP A 80 -1.47 20.92 -12.32
N GLY A 81 -0.73 21.99 -12.60
CA GLY A 81 -0.86 23.27 -11.87
C GLY A 81 -0.26 23.25 -10.46
N ARG A 82 0.16 22.07 -9.96
CA ARG A 82 0.81 21.86 -8.66
C ARG A 82 0.05 22.48 -7.47
N PRO A 83 -1.29 22.33 -7.36
CA PRO A 83 -2.05 22.87 -6.23
C PRO A 83 -1.69 22.20 -4.90
N TYR A 84 -1.19 20.95 -4.95
CA TYR A 84 -0.69 20.20 -3.81
C TYR A 84 0.27 19.08 -4.23
N SER A 85 0.92 18.47 -3.25
CA SER A 85 1.50 17.13 -3.38
C SER A 85 1.13 16.29 -2.16
N ILE A 86 0.83 15.02 -2.40
CA ILE A 86 0.42 14.06 -1.38
C ILE A 86 1.16 12.74 -1.58
N VAL A 87 1.59 12.12 -0.50
CA VAL A 87 2.22 10.80 -0.50
C VAL A 87 1.67 10.01 0.67
N ASP A 88 1.12 8.84 0.35
CA ASP A 88 0.78 7.82 1.32
C ASP A 88 1.79 6.68 1.23
N ILE A 89 2.28 6.22 2.37
CA ILE A 89 3.18 5.07 2.46
C ILE A 89 2.54 4.07 3.42
N TRP A 90 2.50 2.81 3.01
CA TRP A 90 2.04 1.71 3.83
C TRP A 90 3.14 0.68 3.95
N ASN A 91 3.36 0.16 5.17
CA ASN A 91 4.41 -0.80 5.47
C ASN A 91 3.90 -1.83 6.48
N GLY A 92 4.19 -3.10 6.25
CA GLY A 92 3.82 -4.16 7.18
C GLY A 92 4.04 -5.56 6.61
N GLY A 93 3.12 -6.47 6.88
CA GLY A 93 3.23 -7.88 6.52
C GLY A 93 2.03 -8.38 5.70
N TYR A 94 2.31 -9.23 4.72
CA TYR A 94 1.34 -10.08 4.05
C TYR A 94 1.28 -11.42 4.79
N GLN A 95 0.09 -11.90 5.08
CA GLN A 95 -0.18 -13.04 5.95
C GLN A 95 -0.53 -14.31 5.15
N THR A 96 -0.56 -15.46 5.82
CA THR A 96 -0.86 -16.76 5.19
C THR A 96 -2.31 -16.94 4.79
N ASP A 97 -3.21 -16.07 5.26
CA ASP A 97 -4.62 -16.00 4.94
C ASP A 97 -4.95 -14.95 3.86
N ASP A 98 -3.94 -14.51 3.10
CA ASP A 98 -4.05 -13.48 2.07
C ASP A 98 -4.58 -12.13 2.59
N THR A 99 -4.41 -11.84 3.88
CA THR A 99 -4.62 -10.50 4.43
C THR A 99 -3.30 -9.73 4.53
N MET A 100 -3.37 -8.41 4.66
CA MET A 100 -2.22 -7.57 4.97
C MET A 100 -2.44 -6.79 6.26
N LEU A 101 -1.47 -6.84 7.17
CA LEU A 101 -1.43 -5.99 8.36
C LEU A 101 -0.45 -4.85 8.09
N LEU A 102 -0.94 -3.64 7.87
CA LEU A 102 -0.14 -2.50 7.40
C LEU A 102 -0.32 -1.28 8.30
N SER A 103 0.77 -0.56 8.53
CA SER A 103 0.76 0.78 9.12
C SER A 103 0.98 1.82 8.04
N GLY A 104 0.14 2.86 8.03
CA GLY A 104 0.16 3.92 7.02
C GLY A 104 0.61 5.26 7.57
N THR A 105 1.28 6.06 6.74
CA THR A 105 1.53 7.47 6.99
C THR A 105 1.18 8.29 5.75
N ARG A 106 0.81 9.56 5.96
CA ARG A 106 0.54 10.53 4.91
C ARG A 106 1.37 11.78 5.12
N ALA A 107 2.04 12.22 4.05
CA ALA A 107 2.61 13.54 3.93
C ALA A 107 1.82 14.35 2.89
N TYR A 108 1.53 15.60 3.20
CA TYR A 108 0.78 16.52 2.33
C TYR A 108 1.36 17.93 2.43
N VAL A 109 1.43 18.61 1.28
CA VAL A 109 1.68 20.06 1.20
C VAL A 109 0.80 20.68 0.12
N ASN A 110 0.25 21.86 0.37
CA ASN A 110 -0.52 22.62 -0.62
C ASN A 110 0.17 23.93 -1.04
N GLN A 111 -0.40 24.59 -2.04
CA GLN A 111 0.11 25.86 -2.58
C GLN A 111 0.07 27.02 -1.57
N GLU A 112 -0.79 26.94 -0.54
CA GLU A 112 -0.85 27.91 0.57
C GLU A 112 0.25 27.67 1.62
N GLY A 113 1.07 26.62 1.46
CA GLY A 113 2.16 26.28 2.39
C GLY A 113 1.71 25.48 3.62
N VAL A 114 0.48 24.98 3.66
CA VAL A 114 0.00 24.08 4.70
C VAL A 114 0.70 22.74 4.54
N VAL A 115 1.36 22.29 5.61
CA VAL A 115 2.06 20.99 5.67
C VAL A 115 1.36 20.08 6.68
N GLN A 116 1.14 18.82 6.30
CA GLN A 116 0.67 17.78 7.19
C GLN A 116 1.56 16.54 7.10
N SER A 117 1.86 15.94 8.25
CA SER A 117 2.49 14.63 8.38
C SER A 117 1.73 13.87 9.45
N ILE A 118 0.97 12.87 9.05
CA ILE A 118 0.02 12.18 9.93
C ILE A 118 0.16 10.66 9.81
N SER A 119 -0.25 9.96 10.87
CA SER A 119 -0.52 8.53 10.82
C SER A 119 -1.87 8.27 10.16
N LEU A 120 -1.95 7.24 9.32
CA LEU A 120 -3.19 6.66 8.80
C LEU A 120 -3.64 5.45 9.65
N GLY A 121 -2.89 5.13 10.71
CA GLY A 121 -3.14 4.02 11.61
C GLY A 121 -2.55 2.69 11.13
N THR A 122 -2.74 1.65 11.93
CA THR A 122 -2.50 0.26 11.56
C THR A 122 -3.83 -0.38 11.21
N LYS A 123 -3.88 -1.08 10.08
CA LYS A 123 -5.10 -1.62 9.47
C LYS A 123 -4.88 -3.04 9.00
N VAL A 124 -5.93 -3.84 9.09
CA VAL A 124 -6.01 -5.09 8.36
C VAL A 124 -6.67 -4.80 7.01
N PHE A 125 -6.06 -5.31 5.94
CA PHE A 125 -6.60 -5.26 4.59
C PHE A 125 -6.95 -6.68 4.16
N SER A 126 -8.21 -6.90 3.79
CA SER A 126 -8.74 -8.17 3.30
C SER A 126 -9.31 -8.01 1.89
N ARG A 127 -9.29 -9.08 1.10
CA ARG A 127 -9.89 -9.09 -0.25
C ARG A 127 -11.42 -8.98 -0.24
#